data_AF-A0A2E1PBS4-F1
#
_entry.id   AF-A0A2E1PBS4-F1
#
_cell.length_a   1.000
_cell.length_b   1.000
_cell.length_c   1.000
_cell.angle_alpha   90.00
_cell.angle_beta   90.00
_cell.angle_gamma   90.00
#
_symmetry.space_group_name_H-M   'P 1'
#
loop_
_entity.id
_entity.type
_entity.pdbx_description
1 polymer ?
#
loop_
_entity_poly.entity_id
_entity_poly.type
_entity_poly.pdbx_seq_one_letter_code
_entity_poly.pdbx_strand_id
1 'polypeptide(L)'
;FRNYVFAEHNWHDYEAHQRMVSDGDFMYIVNNRPQFPQTGPLDAINSPTYQDLKDALENGSISIKQNDIFINPRMSEEFYNLNSDPFQFNNLLNSSESEKYSKLKKVLKQWIDETGDDSPESLTKDYYLRNQEQGKENSSLKTDFYQTRGTMPGSLKKAHKINKKGPF
;
A
#
# COMPACT_ATOMS: atom_id res chain seq x y z
N PHE A 1 -26.84 2.25 -7.06
CA PHE A 1 -25.56 2.96 -7.27
C PHE A 1 -24.57 2.51 -6.19
N ARG A 2 -23.27 2.49 -6.47
CA ARG A 2 -22.23 2.20 -5.48
C ARG A 2 -21.71 3.52 -4.93
N ASN A 3 -21.70 3.67 -3.60
CA ASN A 3 -21.23 4.90 -2.94
C ASN A 3 -19.74 4.85 -2.62
N TYR A 4 -19.12 3.66 -2.66
CA TYR A 4 -17.72 3.45 -2.28
C TYR A 4 -17.01 2.48 -3.23
N VAL A 5 -15.70 2.67 -3.36
CA VAL A 5 -14.76 1.74 -4.00
C VAL A 5 -13.74 1.32 -2.95
N PHE A 6 -13.39 0.03 -2.94
CA PHE A 6 -12.42 -0.55 -2.01
C PHE A 6 -11.25 -1.13 -2.80
N ALA A 7 -10.05 -1.10 -2.21
CA ALA A 7 -8.90 -1.80 -2.73
C ALA A 7 -8.08 -2.45 -1.61
N GLU A 8 -7.36 -3.51 -1.98
CA GLU A 8 -6.41 -4.20 -1.13
C GLU A 8 -5.07 -4.36 -1.85
N HIS A 9 -3.99 -4.31 -1.09
CA HIS A 9 -2.65 -4.68 -1.54
C HIS A 9 -2.05 -5.60 -0.48
N ASN A 10 -1.57 -6.78 -0.90
CA ASN A 10 -1.13 -7.85 0.00
C ASN A 10 0.29 -8.32 -0.32
N TRP A 11 0.58 -8.76 -1.53
CA TRP A 11 1.92 -9.22 -1.88
C TRP A 11 2.12 -9.17 -3.39
N HIS A 12 3.23 -8.61 -3.83
CA HIS A 12 3.66 -8.61 -5.22
C HIS A 12 5.19 -8.52 -5.25
N ASP A 13 5.85 -9.68 -5.18
CA ASP A 13 7.30 -9.87 -4.91
C ASP A 13 7.75 -9.48 -3.50
N TYR A 14 7.10 -8.48 -2.90
CA TYR A 14 7.40 -7.92 -1.59
C TYR A 14 6.21 -8.03 -0.64
N GLU A 15 6.49 -8.17 0.65
CA GLU A 15 5.50 -8.09 1.72
C GLU A 15 4.81 -6.71 1.70
N ALA A 16 3.49 -6.74 1.69
CA ALA A 16 2.64 -5.57 1.82
C ALA A 16 1.39 -5.90 2.64
N HIS A 17 0.73 -4.88 3.17
CA HIS A 17 -0.65 -5.01 3.66
C HIS A 17 -1.25 -3.62 3.74
N GLN A 18 -2.09 -3.30 2.76
CA GLN A 18 -2.76 -2.01 2.69
C GLN A 18 -4.21 -2.17 2.30
N ARG A 19 -5.05 -1.25 2.80
CA ARG A 19 -6.49 -1.20 2.53
C ARG A 19 -6.88 0.22 2.20
N MET A 20 -7.79 0.38 1.25
CA MET A 20 -8.25 1.68 0.80
C MET A 20 -9.77 1.68 0.64
N VAL A 21 -10.39 2.80 1.01
CA VAL A 21 -11.75 3.14 0.59
C VAL A 21 -11.76 4.54 0.00
N SER A 22 -12.55 4.74 -1.06
CA SER A 22 -12.87 6.04 -1.61
C SER A 22 -14.37 6.19 -1.85
N ASP A 23 -14.91 7.38 -1.62
CA ASP A 23 -16.28 7.75 -1.98
C ASP A 23 -16.38 8.57 -3.28
N GLY A 24 -15.27 8.68 -4.02
CA GLY A 24 -15.14 9.47 -5.25
C GLY A 24 -14.53 10.86 -5.02
N ASP A 25 -14.85 11.51 -3.89
CA ASP A 25 -14.31 12.83 -3.54
C ASP A 25 -13.09 12.70 -2.62
N PHE A 26 -13.12 11.72 -1.72
CA PHE A 26 -12.07 11.49 -0.73
C PHE A 26 -11.53 10.06 -0.82
N MET A 27 -10.28 9.88 -0.39
CA MET A 27 -9.64 8.58 -0.28
C MET A 27 -9.05 8.42 1.12
N TYR A 28 -9.27 7.25 1.72
CA TYR A 28 -8.67 6.85 2.98
C TYR A 28 -7.89 5.55 2.79
N ILE A 29 -6.63 5.54 3.21
CA ILE A 29 -5.70 4.41 3.11
C ILE A 29 -5.20 4.04 4.51
N VAL A 30 -5.08 2.74 4.75
CA VAL A 30 -4.37 2.16 5.91
C VAL A 30 -3.17 1.38 5.40
N ASN A 31 -1.99 1.67 5.95
CA ASN A 31 -0.75 0.94 5.71
C ASN A 31 -0.33 0.18 6.97
N ASN A 32 -0.49 -1.14 6.96
CA ASN A 32 -0.11 -2.01 8.07
C ASN A 32 1.35 -2.47 8.02
N ARG A 33 2.14 -1.96 7.05
CA ARG A 33 3.60 -2.16 6.93
C ARG A 33 4.33 -0.83 6.78
N PRO A 34 4.18 0.11 7.73
CA PRO A 34 4.76 1.44 7.63
C PRO A 34 6.29 1.43 7.59
N GLN A 35 6.95 0.39 8.09
CA GLN A 35 8.40 0.25 8.07
C GLN A 35 8.99 0.03 6.66
N PHE A 36 8.17 -0.35 5.68
CA PHE A 36 8.61 -0.58 4.31
C PHE A 36 8.19 0.57 3.39
N PRO A 37 9.04 0.94 2.41
CA PRO A 37 8.68 1.91 1.40
C PRO A 37 7.68 1.30 0.40
N GLN A 38 6.83 2.14 -0.19
CA GLN A 38 5.87 1.73 -1.22
C GLN A 38 6.53 1.68 -2.61
N THR A 39 7.57 0.85 -2.70
CA THR A 39 8.27 0.56 -3.95
C THR A 39 7.44 -0.35 -4.85
N GLY A 40 7.72 -0.33 -6.15
CA GLY A 40 7.10 -1.23 -7.10
C GLY A 40 7.58 -2.69 -6.96
N PRO A 41 7.01 -3.60 -7.77
CA PRO A 41 7.50 -4.97 -7.92
C PRO A 41 8.94 -5.08 -8.44
N LEU A 42 9.47 -6.31 -8.52
CA LEU A 42 10.86 -6.54 -8.90
C LEU A 42 11.21 -5.93 -10.26
N ASP A 43 10.34 -6.10 -11.26
CA ASP A 43 10.52 -5.53 -12.60
C ASP A 43 10.55 -3.99 -12.57
N ALA A 44 9.69 -3.37 -11.76
CA ALA A 44 9.68 -1.92 -11.59
C ALA A 44 10.96 -1.42 -10.93
N ILE A 45 11.44 -2.06 -9.86
CA ILE A 45 12.66 -1.61 -9.16
C ILE A 45 13.96 -1.91 -9.92
N ASN A 46 13.89 -2.75 -10.95
CA ASN A 46 14.99 -3.01 -11.87
C ASN A 46 14.95 -2.11 -13.11
N SER A 47 13.92 -1.30 -13.28
CA SER A 47 13.76 -0.46 -14.46
C SER A 47 14.76 0.72 -14.47
N PRO A 48 15.14 1.21 -15.66
CA PRO A 48 15.94 2.43 -15.79
C PRO A 48 15.33 3.64 -15.07
N THR A 49 14.01 3.80 -15.13
CA THR A 49 13.31 4.91 -14.44
C THR A 49 13.48 4.85 -12.93
N TYR A 50 13.46 3.65 -12.33
CA TYR A 50 13.68 3.51 -10.91
C TYR A 50 15.16 3.73 -10.53
N GLN A 51 16.09 3.33 -11.41
CA GLN A 51 17.50 3.65 -11.23
C GLN A 51 17.75 5.16 -11.25
N ASP A 52 17.13 5.90 -12.19
CA ASP A 52 17.21 7.37 -12.23
C ASP A 52 16.69 8.01 -10.93
N LEU A 53 15.59 7.47 -10.36
CA LEU A 53 15.05 7.93 -9.08
C LEU A 53 15.99 7.64 -7.91
N LYS A 54 16.65 6.47 -7.90
CA LYS A 54 17.66 6.12 -6.90
C LYS A 54 18.88 7.02 -6.98
N ASP A 55 19.42 7.25 -8.18
CA ASP A 55 20.58 8.11 -8.39
C ASP A 55 20.26 9.55 -7.94
N ALA A 56 19.07 10.05 -8.28
CA ALA A 56 18.59 11.35 -7.82
C ALA A 56 18.45 11.43 -6.30
N LEU A 57 18.03 10.35 -5.64
CA LEU A 57 17.96 10.28 -4.18
C LEU A 57 19.36 10.33 -3.55
N GLU A 58 20.28 9.52 -4.06
CA GLU A 58 21.65 9.40 -3.54
C GLU A 58 22.46 10.69 -3.73
N ASN A 59 22.27 11.40 -4.85
CA ASN A 59 22.96 12.66 -5.12
C ASN A 59 22.22 13.91 -4.61
N GLY A 60 21.04 13.75 -4.01
CA GLY A 60 20.25 14.84 -3.41
C GLY A 60 19.51 15.73 -4.41
N SER A 61 19.42 15.36 -5.69
CA SER A 61 18.65 16.10 -6.70
C SER A 61 17.17 15.70 -6.79
N ILE A 62 16.75 14.65 -6.08
CA ILE A 62 15.37 14.19 -6.07
C ILE A 62 14.40 15.26 -5.56
N SER A 63 13.28 15.45 -6.26
CA SER A 63 12.22 16.32 -5.76
C SER A 63 11.43 15.65 -4.63
N ILE A 64 10.77 16.45 -3.79
CA ILE A 64 9.88 15.95 -2.72
C ILE A 64 8.85 14.96 -3.26
N LYS A 65 8.28 15.22 -4.44
CA LYS A 65 7.26 14.36 -5.07
C LYS A 65 7.84 13.05 -5.60
N GLN A 66 9.03 13.07 -6.17
CA GLN A 66 9.72 11.86 -6.61
C GLN A 66 10.18 11.00 -5.44
N ASN A 67 10.51 11.62 -4.31
CA ASN A 67 10.94 10.92 -3.10
C ASN A 67 9.83 10.11 -2.42
N ASP A 68 8.56 10.32 -2.78
CA ASP A 68 7.41 9.68 -2.12
C ASP A 68 7.52 8.14 -2.04
N ILE A 69 7.98 7.50 -3.11
CA ILE A 69 8.11 6.04 -3.18
C ILE A 69 9.20 5.47 -2.27
N PHE A 70 10.13 6.30 -1.79
CA PHE A 70 11.23 5.91 -0.90
C PHE A 70 10.92 6.18 0.58
N ILE A 71 9.81 6.83 0.91
CA ILE A 71 9.47 7.17 2.29
C ILE A 71 9.34 5.89 3.15
N ASN A 72 10.23 5.77 4.14
CA ASN A 72 10.08 4.86 5.27
C ASN A 72 10.63 5.51 6.58
N PRO A 73 9.96 5.34 7.73
CA PRO A 73 8.61 4.80 7.86
C PRO A 73 7.57 5.75 7.23
N ARG A 74 6.58 5.18 6.54
CA ARG A 74 5.40 5.92 6.07
C ARG A 74 4.34 6.00 7.18
N MET A 75 3.47 6.99 7.13
CA MET A 75 2.30 7.03 8.01
C MET A 75 1.44 5.76 7.84
N SER A 76 0.93 5.25 8.96
CA SER A 76 0.07 4.06 8.98
C SER A 76 -1.33 4.35 8.44
N GLU A 77 -1.71 5.61 8.34
CA GLU A 77 -2.99 6.07 7.82
C GLU A 77 -2.74 7.27 6.89
N GLU A 78 -3.53 7.36 5.81
CA GLU A 78 -3.45 8.46 4.85
C GLU A 78 -4.85 8.87 4.42
N PHE A 79 -5.11 10.17 4.30
CA PHE A 79 -6.42 10.71 3.93
C PHE A 79 -6.26 11.87 2.95
N TYR A 80 -6.98 11.82 1.81
CA TYR A 80 -6.83 12.78 0.71
C TYR A 80 -8.18 13.29 0.22
N ASN A 81 -8.20 14.53 -0.22
CA ASN A 81 -9.29 15.13 -1.00
C ASN A 81 -8.89 15.12 -2.48
N LEU A 82 -9.53 14.25 -3.27
CA LEU A 82 -9.18 13.99 -4.67
C LEU A 82 -9.59 15.15 -5.60
N ASN A 83 -10.56 15.97 -5.20
CA ASN A 83 -10.98 17.14 -5.98
C ASN A 83 -9.94 18.26 -5.92
N SER A 84 -9.38 18.53 -4.75
CA SER A 84 -8.35 19.56 -4.57
C SER A 84 -6.93 19.06 -4.79
N ASP A 85 -6.68 17.77 -4.57
CA ASP A 85 -5.37 17.13 -4.68
C ASP A 85 -5.47 15.79 -5.44
N PRO A 86 -5.67 15.83 -6.76
CA PRO A 86 -5.83 14.63 -7.59
C PRO A 86 -4.56 13.74 -7.62
N PHE A 87 -3.41 14.27 -7.21
CA PHE A 87 -2.15 13.52 -7.16
C PHE A 87 -1.80 13.00 -5.76
N GLN A 88 -2.61 13.35 -4.75
CA GLN A 88 -2.53 12.79 -3.40
C GLN A 88 -1.18 13.07 -2.69
N PHE A 89 -0.64 14.28 -2.86
CA PHE A 89 0.60 14.68 -2.21
C PHE A 89 0.39 15.27 -0.81
N ASN A 90 -0.83 15.62 -0.42
CA ASN A 90 -1.15 16.32 0.81
C ASN A 90 -2.06 15.46 1.69
N ASN A 91 -1.47 14.75 2.65
CA ASN A 91 -2.23 13.95 3.62
C ASN A 91 -2.93 14.86 4.65
N LEU A 92 -4.25 14.71 4.77
CA LEU A 92 -5.17 15.57 5.51
C LEU A 92 -5.59 15.00 6.88
N LEU A 93 -4.92 13.99 7.43
CA LEU A 93 -5.29 13.35 8.70
C LEU A 93 -5.53 14.33 9.89
N ASN A 94 -4.82 15.46 9.91
CA ASN A 94 -4.92 16.47 10.98
C ASN A 94 -5.65 17.75 10.52
N SER A 95 -6.45 17.67 9.46
CA SER A 95 -7.18 18.81 8.88
C SER A 95 -8.57 19.02 9.50
N SER A 96 -9.26 20.08 9.06
CA SER A 96 -10.66 20.35 9.40
C SER A 96 -11.65 19.31 8.84
N GLU A 97 -11.22 18.45 7.89
CA GLU A 97 -12.06 17.44 7.22
C GLU A 97 -12.28 16.17 8.07
N SER A 98 -12.16 16.27 9.40
CA SER A 98 -12.13 15.13 10.33
C SER A 98 -13.40 14.26 10.30
N GLU A 99 -14.56 14.83 9.94
CA GLU A 99 -15.81 14.09 9.79
C GLU A 99 -15.77 13.13 8.59
N LYS A 100 -15.22 13.57 7.45
CA LYS A 100 -15.08 12.76 6.23
C LYS A 100 -14.11 11.62 6.46
N TYR A 101 -12.96 11.92 7.05
CA TYR A 101 -12.00 10.93 7.51
C TYR A 101 -12.67 9.88 8.42
N SER A 102 -13.37 10.32 9.47
CA SER A 102 -14.04 9.43 10.43
C SER A 102 -15.10 8.55 9.76
N LYS A 103 -15.83 9.08 8.78
CA LYS A 103 -16.80 8.33 7.99
C LYS A 103 -16.12 7.24 7.17
N LEU A 104 -15.12 7.58 6.37
CA LEU A 104 -14.41 6.59 5.54
C LEU A 104 -13.71 5.53 6.38
N LYS A 105 -13.12 5.90 7.52
CA LYS A 105 -12.53 4.95 8.47
C LYS A 105 -13.54 3.92 8.97
N LYS A 106 -14.75 4.35 9.32
CA LYS A 106 -15.84 3.44 9.72
C LYS A 106 -16.29 2.54 8.58
N VAL A 107 -16.43 3.10 7.36
CA VAL A 107 -16.82 2.32 6.17
C VAL A 107 -15.78 1.26 5.84
N LEU A 108 -14.49 1.61 5.87
CA LEU A 108 -13.41 0.64 5.62
C LEU A 108 -13.41 -0.46 6.69
N LYS A 109 -13.57 -0.09 7.97
CA LYS A 109 -13.68 -1.08 9.05
C LYS A 109 -14.87 -2.02 8.84
N GLN A 110 -16.04 -1.49 8.49
CA GLN A 110 -17.21 -2.30 8.21
C GLN A 110 -16.96 -3.27 7.05
N TRP A 111 -16.32 -2.79 5.98
CA TRP A 111 -15.93 -3.65 4.85
C TRP A 111 -15.01 -4.77 5.30
N ILE A 112 -13.93 -4.48 6.05
CA ILE A 112 -13.00 -5.49 6.59
C ILE A 112 -13.76 -6.56 7.41
N ASP A 113 -14.64 -6.13 8.30
CA ASP A 113 -15.39 -7.03 9.18
C ASP A 113 -16.42 -7.88 8.39
N GLU A 114 -17.05 -7.30 7.36
CA GLU A 114 -18.07 -7.97 6.56
C GLU A 114 -17.51 -8.91 5.50
N THR A 115 -16.34 -8.63 4.92
CA THR A 115 -15.67 -9.53 3.97
C THR A 115 -14.85 -10.62 4.66
N GLY A 116 -14.68 -10.51 5.98
CA GLY A 116 -13.80 -11.39 6.75
C GLY A 116 -12.34 -11.22 6.38
N ASP A 117 -11.96 -10.04 5.91
CA ASP A 117 -10.56 -9.68 5.78
C ASP A 117 -9.86 -9.65 7.16
N ASP A 118 -8.56 -9.91 7.16
CA ASP A 118 -7.73 -9.97 8.35
C ASP A 118 -6.31 -9.42 8.10
N SER A 119 -5.55 -9.26 9.18
CA SER A 119 -4.14 -8.85 9.15
C SER A 119 -3.33 -9.91 9.90
N PRO A 120 -2.91 -10.99 9.21
CA PRO A 120 -2.12 -12.05 9.83
C PRO A 120 -0.76 -11.53 10.32
N GLU A 121 -0.28 -12.08 11.44
CA GLU A 121 1.07 -11.75 11.95
C GLU A 121 2.18 -12.24 11.01
N SER A 122 2.00 -13.40 10.40
CA SER A 122 2.99 -14.03 9.53
C SER A 122 2.54 -13.98 8.07
N LEU A 123 2.65 -12.79 7.45
CA LEU A 123 2.42 -12.63 6.01
C LEU A 123 3.52 -13.30 5.17
N THR A 124 3.27 -13.44 3.87
CA THR A 124 4.34 -13.79 2.93
C THR A 124 5.36 -12.66 2.90
N LYS A 125 6.62 -12.99 3.18
CA LYS A 125 7.72 -12.04 3.24
C LYS A 125 8.22 -11.67 1.84
N ASP A 126 9.13 -10.70 1.77
CA ASP A 126 9.84 -10.33 0.55
C ASP A 126 10.54 -11.56 -0.07
N TYR A 127 10.32 -11.82 -1.36
CA TYR A 127 11.05 -12.86 -2.10
C TYR A 127 12.41 -12.38 -2.56
N TYR A 128 12.53 -11.08 -2.83
CA TYR A 128 13.73 -10.45 -3.34
C TYR A 128 14.20 -9.35 -2.40
N LEU A 129 15.48 -9.00 -2.46
CA LEU A 129 15.99 -7.84 -1.76
C LEU A 129 15.41 -6.57 -2.40
N ARG A 130 14.96 -5.60 -1.59
CA ARG A 130 14.46 -4.31 -2.11
C ARG A 130 15.57 -3.46 -2.75
N ASN A 131 16.82 -3.76 -2.41
CA ASN A 131 18.01 -3.24 -3.06
C ASN A 131 18.64 -4.32 -3.94
N GLN A 132 18.42 -4.17 -5.25
CA GLN A 132 18.98 -5.02 -6.30
C GLN A 132 20.37 -4.51 -6.72
N GLU A 133 21.11 -5.32 -7.50
CA GLU A 133 22.42 -4.93 -8.03
C GLU A 133 22.27 -3.73 -8.98
N GLN A 134 23.03 -2.66 -8.74
CA GLN A 134 23.03 -1.47 -9.60
C GLN A 134 23.47 -1.84 -11.02
N GLY A 135 22.77 -1.29 -12.02
CA GLY A 135 23.10 -1.46 -13.44
C GLY A 135 22.79 -2.84 -14.03
N LYS A 136 22.00 -3.68 -13.34
CA LYS A 136 21.53 -4.96 -13.87
C LYS A 136 20.00 -5.06 -13.86
N GLU A 137 19.39 -4.77 -15.01
CA GLU A 137 17.93 -4.88 -15.22
C GLU A 137 17.38 -6.30 -14.94
N ASN A 138 18.24 -7.33 -14.99
CA ASN A 138 17.89 -8.72 -14.71
C ASN A 138 18.30 -9.19 -13.30
N SER A 139 18.65 -8.26 -12.40
CA SER A 139 19.00 -8.60 -11.01
C SER A 139 17.80 -9.28 -10.32
N SER A 140 18.05 -10.38 -9.63
CA SER A 140 17.02 -11.12 -8.89
C SER A 140 17.60 -11.63 -7.58
N LEU A 141 18.23 -10.75 -6.82
CA LEU A 141 18.76 -11.08 -5.50
C LEU A 141 17.60 -11.51 -4.60
N LYS A 142 17.67 -12.73 -4.11
CA LYS A 142 16.62 -13.39 -3.32
C LYS A 142 16.87 -13.25 -1.83
N THR A 143 15.80 -13.26 -1.05
CA THR A 143 15.87 -13.43 0.42
C THR A 143 15.85 -14.92 0.78
N ASP A 144 16.09 -15.24 2.04
CA ASP A 144 15.90 -16.59 2.59
C ASP A 144 14.44 -17.07 2.54
N PHE A 145 13.48 -16.17 2.26
CA PHE A 145 12.04 -16.47 2.19
C PHE A 145 11.56 -16.70 0.75
N TYR A 146 12.46 -16.75 -0.23
CA TYR A 146 12.10 -16.99 -1.63
C TYR A 146 11.22 -18.22 -1.79
N GLN A 147 10.09 -18.08 -2.50
CA GLN A 147 9.07 -19.12 -2.68
C GLN A 147 8.44 -19.69 -1.40
N THR A 148 8.68 -19.08 -0.24
CA THR A 148 8.05 -19.46 1.03
C THR A 148 6.81 -18.62 1.26
N ARG A 149 5.62 -19.24 1.29
CA ARG A 149 4.35 -18.54 1.53
C ARG A 149 4.08 -18.43 3.03
N GLY A 150 3.66 -17.24 3.45
CA GLY A 150 3.06 -17.02 4.77
C GLY A 150 1.54 -17.19 4.72
N THR A 151 0.87 -16.66 5.73
CA THR A 151 -0.59 -16.63 5.83
C THR A 151 -1.17 -15.61 4.86
N MET A 152 -2.13 -16.03 4.04
CA MET A 152 -2.85 -15.16 3.12
C MET A 152 -3.90 -14.34 3.89
N PRO A 153 -4.01 -13.02 3.69
CA PRO A 153 -5.09 -12.22 4.24
C PRO A 153 -6.49 -12.79 3.90
N GLY A 154 -7.39 -12.75 4.88
CA GLY A 154 -8.74 -13.33 4.85
C GLY A 154 -8.80 -14.84 5.13
N SER A 155 -7.67 -15.55 5.20
CA SER A 155 -7.69 -17.00 5.40
C SER A 155 -8.09 -17.42 6.80
N LEU A 156 -7.75 -16.64 7.85
CA LEU A 156 -8.04 -16.98 9.24
C LEU A 156 -9.54 -16.94 9.52
N LYS A 157 -10.26 -16.03 8.85
CA LYS A 157 -11.73 -15.90 8.94
C LYS A 157 -12.48 -16.62 7.81
N LYS A 158 -11.79 -17.34 6.92
CA LYS A 158 -12.37 -18.04 5.76
C LYS A 158 -13.17 -17.08 4.86
N ALA A 159 -12.60 -15.93 4.53
CA ALA A 159 -13.21 -14.87 3.69
C ALA A 159 -13.85 -15.41 2.40
N HIS A 160 -13.22 -16.40 1.75
CA HIS A 160 -13.75 -17.08 0.56
C HIS A 160 -15.14 -17.75 0.73
N LYS A 161 -15.63 -17.91 1.97
CA LYS A 161 -16.97 -18.46 2.28
C LYS A 161 -17.99 -17.38 2.62
N ILE A 162 -17.58 -16.11 2.69
CA ILE A 162 -18.42 -15.01 3.14
C ILE A 162 -19.01 -14.29 1.93
N ASN A 163 -20.33 -14.32 1.84
CA ASN A 163 -21.10 -13.68 0.77
C ASN A 163 -21.90 -12.47 1.29
N LYS A 164 -21.44 -11.84 2.38
CA LYS A 164 -22.04 -10.59 2.83
C LYS A 164 -21.91 -9.56 1.73
N LYS A 165 -22.92 -8.72 1.63
CA LYS A 165 -22.96 -7.70 0.59
C LYS A 165 -21.78 -6.72 0.79
N GLY A 166 -21.42 -6.37 2.03
CA GLY A 166 -20.51 -5.26 2.29
C GLY A 166 -21.29 -3.95 2.47
N PRO A 167 -20.62 -2.86 2.88
CA PRO A 167 -21.21 -1.54 2.96
C PRO A 167 -21.57 -1.03 1.55
N PHE A 168 -22.87 -0.82 1.27
CA PHE A 168 -23.38 -0.10 0.08
C PHE A 168 -23.90 1.27 0.45
#